data_AF-A0A259FK72-F1
#
_entry.id   AF-A0A259FK72-F1
#
_cell.length_a   1.000
_cell.length_b   1.000
_cell.length_c   1.000
_cell.angle_alpha   90.00
_cell.angle_beta   90.00
_cell.angle_gamma   90.00
#
_symmetry.space_group_name_H-M   'P 1'
#
loop_
_entity.id
_entity.type
_entity.pdbx_description
1 polymer ?
#
loop_
_entity_poly.entity_id
_entity_poly.type
_entity_poly.pdbx_seq_one_letter_code
_entity_poly.pdbx_strand_id
1 'polypeptide(L)'
;MLTGQGLVGKLALFIAEKLLSHKLAISLDEKKRTCRAFVEFYYCLDRVEELNSKVIELLTFGVAHGGIRIGDLELVMPSVNTVSQRFMEIRGELHYALDLIDPSLANVVGQIYAAKGSFLSLLSNAVEVGNSPRDAPSVSYFAPDPRILEIDMKSYEQWVADCSATARHEQNELEWPQSVLWYGEFEEGFHSSQLLLTDSASLDNFRTILVDHGSLLSAAREKMREFIAAKFSTEDILYVSRGMPRDEF
;
A
#
# COMPACT_ATOMS: atom_id res chain seq x y z
N MET A 1 -2.45 2.25 7.30
CA MET A 1 -1.89 2.25 5.93
C MET A 1 -0.59 3.04 5.82
N LEU A 2 -0.40 4.13 6.58
CA LEU A 2 0.78 4.99 6.54
C LEU A 2 2.13 4.25 6.69
N THR A 3 2.32 3.44 7.73
CA THR A 3 3.60 2.74 7.94
C THR A 3 3.85 1.62 6.92
N GLY A 4 2.78 1.04 6.38
CA GLY A 4 2.82 -0.01 5.37
C GLY A 4 2.88 0.49 3.92
N GLN A 5 2.89 1.80 3.69
CA GLN A 5 2.74 2.37 2.33
C GLN A 5 3.89 2.01 1.38
N GLY A 6 5.10 1.76 1.88
CA GLY A 6 6.25 1.35 1.07
C GLY A 6 6.01 0.02 0.35
N LEU A 7 5.34 -0.93 1.01
CA LEU A 7 4.95 -2.20 0.39
C LEU A 7 3.87 -2.00 -0.69
N VAL A 8 2.90 -1.12 -0.43
CA VAL A 8 1.88 -0.74 -1.42
C VAL A 8 2.54 -0.10 -2.63
N GLY A 9 3.49 0.80 -2.41
CA GLY A 9 4.32 1.43 -3.45
C GLY A 9 5.07 0.39 -4.27
N LYS A 10 5.80 -0.53 -3.64
CA LYS A 10 6.51 -1.60 -4.35
C LYS A 10 5.58 -2.45 -5.22
N LEU A 11 4.43 -2.85 -4.70
CA LEU A 11 3.46 -3.64 -5.45
C LEU A 11 2.93 -2.86 -6.65
N ALA A 12 2.52 -1.61 -6.43
CA ALA A 12 2.02 -0.72 -7.48
C ALA A 12 3.08 -0.49 -8.58
N LEU A 13 4.34 -0.28 -8.18
CA LEU A 13 5.46 -0.10 -9.09
C LEU A 13 5.68 -1.36 -9.94
N PHE A 14 5.74 -2.53 -9.29
CA PHE A 14 5.89 -3.81 -9.97
C PHE A 14 4.76 -4.08 -10.98
N ILE A 15 3.51 -3.83 -10.58
CA ILE A 15 2.33 -3.93 -11.46
C ILE A 15 2.52 -3.03 -12.69
N ALA A 16 2.80 -1.75 -12.48
CA ALA A 16 2.91 -0.79 -13.57
C ALA A 16 4.05 -1.13 -14.53
N GLU A 17 5.23 -1.47 -14.02
CA GLU A 17 6.39 -1.88 -14.83
C GLU A 17 6.10 -3.10 -15.68
N LYS A 18 5.49 -4.12 -15.08
CA LYS A 18 5.17 -5.36 -15.79
C LYS A 18 4.13 -5.11 -16.88
N LEU A 19 3.05 -4.42 -16.55
CA LEU A 19 1.96 -4.16 -17.49
C LEU A 19 2.34 -3.18 -18.61
N LEU A 20 3.32 -2.29 -18.41
CA LEU A 20 3.85 -1.44 -19.47
C LEU A 20 4.40 -2.25 -20.66
N SER A 21 4.99 -3.41 -20.40
CA SER A 21 5.49 -4.32 -21.44
C SER A 21 4.40 -5.16 -22.12
N HIS A 22 3.20 -5.25 -21.54
CA HIS A 22 2.10 -6.08 -22.05
C HIS A 22 1.27 -5.37 -23.12
N LYS A 23 0.77 -6.11 -24.11
CA LYS A 23 -0.25 -5.62 -25.04
C LYS A 23 -1.63 -5.87 -24.46
N LEU A 24 -2.46 -4.83 -24.35
CA LEU A 24 -3.86 -4.98 -23.94
C LEU A 24 -4.69 -5.51 -25.12
N ALA A 25 -4.98 -6.81 -25.12
CA ALA A 25 -5.86 -7.46 -26.08
C ALA A 25 -7.18 -7.88 -25.40
N ILE A 26 -7.92 -6.89 -24.90
CA ILE A 26 -9.19 -7.07 -24.18
C ILE A 26 -10.33 -6.39 -24.93
N SER A 27 -11.57 -6.87 -24.72
CA SER A 27 -12.75 -6.28 -25.36
C SER A 27 -12.99 -4.83 -24.91
N LEU A 28 -13.79 -4.06 -25.64
CA LEU A 28 -14.00 -2.63 -25.33
C LEU A 28 -14.60 -2.40 -23.93
N ASP A 29 -15.55 -3.24 -23.52
CA ASP A 29 -16.20 -3.13 -22.22
C ASP A 29 -15.25 -3.52 -21.08
N GLU A 30 -14.48 -4.59 -21.28
CA GLU A 30 -13.40 -4.98 -20.35
C GLU A 30 -12.33 -3.90 -20.27
N LYS A 31 -11.98 -3.26 -21.38
CA LYS A 31 -11.00 -2.16 -21.40
C LYS A 31 -11.45 -1.00 -20.53
N LYS A 32 -12.71 -0.59 -20.58
CA LYS A 32 -13.25 0.48 -19.74
C LYS A 32 -13.27 0.09 -18.26
N ARG A 33 -13.65 -1.14 -17.95
CA ARG A 33 -13.65 -1.65 -16.58
C ARG A 33 -12.23 -1.75 -16.00
N THR A 34 -11.29 -2.26 -16.78
CA THR A 34 -9.86 -2.31 -16.44
C THR A 34 -9.28 -0.91 -16.27
N CYS A 35 -9.63 0.03 -17.16
CA CYS A 35 -9.24 1.44 -17.03
C CYS A 35 -9.71 2.02 -15.70
N ARG A 36 -10.99 1.82 -15.35
CA ARG A 36 -11.56 2.26 -14.07
C ARG A 36 -10.78 1.73 -12.88
N ALA A 37 -10.52 0.42 -12.84
CA ALA A 37 -9.80 -0.21 -11.73
C ALA A 37 -8.40 0.39 -11.52
N PHE A 38 -7.64 0.64 -12.60
CA PHE A 38 -6.32 1.24 -12.49
C PHE A 38 -6.35 2.73 -12.15
N VAL A 39 -7.34 3.47 -12.66
CA VAL A 39 -7.51 4.88 -12.32
C VAL A 39 -7.91 5.03 -10.84
N GLU A 40 -8.82 4.20 -10.34
CA GLU A 40 -9.19 4.19 -8.92
C GLU A 40 -7.99 3.79 -8.04
N PHE A 41 -7.19 2.81 -8.48
CA PHE A 41 -5.97 2.45 -7.78
C PHE A 41 -4.96 3.61 -7.75
N TYR A 42 -4.77 4.32 -8.88
CA TYR A 42 -3.93 5.51 -8.95
C TYR A 42 -4.39 6.59 -7.96
N TYR A 43 -5.70 6.88 -7.87
CA TYR A 43 -6.22 7.86 -6.92
C TYR A 43 -6.03 7.42 -5.46
N CYS A 44 -6.11 6.12 -5.16
CA CYS A 44 -5.76 5.61 -3.84
C CYS A 44 -4.29 5.90 -3.49
N LEU A 45 -3.36 5.68 -4.44
CA LEU A 45 -1.93 5.97 -4.22
C LEU A 45 -1.70 7.47 -4.00
N ASP A 46 -2.30 8.31 -4.84
CA ASP A 46 -2.19 9.78 -4.75
C ASP A 46 -2.70 10.31 -3.41
N ARG A 47 -3.83 9.78 -2.93
CA ARG A 47 -4.41 10.18 -1.64
C ARG A 47 -3.55 9.75 -0.45
N VAL A 48 -2.94 8.57 -0.50
CA VAL A 48 -1.98 8.14 0.54
C VAL A 48 -0.76 9.05 0.54
N GLU A 49 -0.26 9.44 -0.62
CA GLU A 49 0.89 10.34 -0.74
C GLU A 49 0.58 11.73 -0.16
N GLU A 50 -0.61 12.27 -0.43
CA GLU A 50 -1.08 13.52 0.16
C GLU A 50 -1.17 13.43 1.69
N LEU A 51 -1.77 12.35 2.22
CA LEU A 51 -1.90 12.14 3.67
C LEU A 51 -0.53 11.92 4.32
N ASN A 52 0.36 11.17 3.66
CA ASN A 52 1.73 10.98 4.12
C ASN A 52 2.48 12.32 4.22
N SER A 53 2.33 13.17 3.20
CA SER A 53 2.95 14.51 3.17
C SER A 53 2.44 15.38 4.32
N LYS A 54 1.13 15.35 4.60
CA LYS A 54 0.53 16.04 5.76
C LYS A 54 1.09 15.55 7.09
N VAL A 55 1.23 14.25 7.27
CA VAL A 55 1.82 13.68 8.50
C VAL A 55 3.29 14.05 8.62
N ILE A 56 4.07 13.99 7.53
CA ILE A 56 5.48 14.41 7.52
C ILE A 56 5.61 15.90 7.90
N GLU A 57 4.73 16.77 7.41
CA GLU A 57 4.71 18.19 7.77
C GLU A 57 4.44 18.38 9.28
N LEU A 58 3.44 17.68 9.83
CA LEU A 58 3.16 17.69 11.26
C LEU A 58 4.37 17.22 12.09
N LEU A 59 5.00 16.12 11.70
CA LEU A 59 6.19 15.60 12.39
C LEU A 59 7.37 16.56 12.30
N THR A 60 7.56 17.19 11.14
CA THR A 60 8.63 18.20 10.92
C THR A 60 8.42 19.41 11.81
N PHE A 61 7.18 19.90 11.91
CA PHE A 61 6.81 20.95 12.85
C PHE A 61 7.10 20.52 14.29
N GLY A 62 6.73 19.28 14.64
CA GLY A 62 6.99 18.69 15.95
C GLY A 62 8.45 18.66 16.36
N VAL A 63 9.31 18.18 15.46
CA VAL A 63 10.77 18.14 15.67
C VAL A 63 11.34 19.53 15.90
N ALA A 64 10.85 20.54 15.17
CA ALA A 64 11.32 21.92 15.31
C ALA A 64 10.81 22.63 16.58
N HIS A 65 9.64 22.26 17.10
CA HIS A 65 8.96 22.98 18.18
C HIS A 65 8.83 22.18 19.49
N GLY A 66 9.46 21.01 19.58
CA GLY A 66 9.52 20.19 20.79
C GLY A 66 8.26 19.34 21.05
N GLY A 67 7.48 19.03 20.01
CA GLY A 67 6.38 18.08 20.07
C GLY A 67 5.18 18.43 19.18
N ILE A 68 4.26 17.46 19.04
CA ILE A 68 2.96 17.63 18.37
C ILE A 68 1.80 17.35 19.32
N ARG A 69 0.63 17.93 19.04
CA ARG A 69 -0.58 17.62 19.79
C ARG A 69 -1.23 16.38 19.19
N ILE A 70 -1.79 15.54 20.06
CA ILE A 70 -2.50 14.35 19.61
C ILE A 70 -3.69 14.67 18.70
N GLY A 71 -4.38 15.79 18.98
CA GLY A 71 -5.48 16.27 18.15
C GLY A 71 -5.08 16.55 16.70
N ASP A 72 -3.82 16.92 16.44
CA ASP A 72 -3.33 17.16 15.07
C ASP A 72 -3.24 15.85 14.28
N LEU A 73 -2.86 14.74 14.94
CA LEU A 73 -2.90 13.39 14.34
C LEU A 73 -4.32 12.88 14.18
N GLU A 74 -5.18 13.07 15.19
CA GLU A 74 -6.59 12.66 15.16
C GLU A 74 -7.38 13.29 14.00
N LEU A 75 -6.97 14.46 13.50
CA LEU A 75 -7.58 15.09 12.32
C LEU A 75 -7.25 14.38 11.00
N VAL A 76 -6.11 13.67 10.92
CA VAL A 76 -5.65 13.01 9.69
C VAL A 76 -6.07 11.54 9.64
N MET A 77 -6.14 10.89 10.81
CA MET A 77 -6.44 9.45 10.91
C MET A 77 -7.77 9.00 10.27
N PRO A 78 -8.88 9.76 10.34
CA PRO A 78 -10.11 9.40 9.64
C PRO A 78 -9.90 9.27 8.13
N SER A 79 -9.18 10.20 7.50
CA SER A 79 -8.87 10.14 6.07
C SER A 79 -7.96 8.97 5.73
N VAL A 80 -7.01 8.63 6.61
CA VAL A 80 -6.16 7.43 6.47
C VAL A 80 -7.02 6.16 6.49
N ASN A 81 -8.03 6.10 7.37
CA ASN A 81 -8.95 4.96 7.44
C ASN A 81 -9.83 4.87 6.20
N THR A 82 -10.37 6.00 5.71
CA THR A 82 -11.16 6.06 4.49
C THR A 82 -10.38 5.57 3.27
N VAL A 83 -9.15 6.06 3.05
CA VAL A 83 -8.34 5.59 1.91
C VAL A 83 -7.94 4.11 2.05
N SER A 84 -7.76 3.63 3.28
CA SER A 84 -7.49 2.21 3.55
C SER A 84 -8.67 1.32 3.19
N GLN A 85 -9.89 1.73 3.56
CA GLN A 85 -11.12 1.05 3.15
C GLN A 85 -11.28 1.07 1.64
N ARG A 86 -11.09 2.23 1.01
CA ARG A 86 -11.22 2.35 -0.44
C ARG A 86 -10.26 1.43 -1.18
N PHE A 87 -9.02 1.37 -0.72
CA PHE A 87 -8.02 0.46 -1.25
C PHE A 87 -8.44 -1.03 -1.16
N MET A 88 -9.26 -1.40 -0.17
CA MET A 88 -9.82 -2.75 -0.08
C MET A 88 -11.02 -2.99 -0.98
N GLU A 89 -11.87 -1.99 -1.13
CA GLU A 89 -13.04 -2.09 -2.02
C GLU A 89 -12.60 -2.33 -3.47
N ILE A 90 -11.53 -1.66 -3.91
CA ILE A 90 -11.00 -1.81 -5.27
C ILE A 90 -10.30 -3.17 -5.51
N ARG A 91 -10.03 -3.97 -4.46
CA ARG A 91 -9.33 -5.26 -4.56
C ARG A 91 -9.93 -6.15 -5.64
N GLY A 92 -11.26 -6.31 -5.61
CA GLY A 92 -11.95 -7.22 -6.51
C GLY A 92 -11.87 -6.76 -7.97
N GLU A 93 -12.03 -5.46 -8.20
CA GLU A 93 -11.93 -4.87 -9.53
C GLU A 93 -10.50 -4.91 -10.07
N LEU A 94 -9.51 -4.59 -9.23
CA LEU A 94 -8.09 -4.65 -9.58
C LEU A 94 -7.66 -6.08 -9.87
N HIS A 95 -8.04 -7.06 -9.04
CA HIS A 95 -7.75 -8.47 -9.29
C HIS A 95 -8.36 -8.91 -10.63
N TYR A 96 -9.62 -8.59 -10.89
CA TYR A 96 -10.27 -8.92 -12.16
C TYR A 96 -9.56 -8.28 -13.36
N ALA A 97 -9.20 -6.99 -13.26
CA ALA A 97 -8.47 -6.28 -14.31
C ALA A 97 -7.09 -6.90 -14.58
N LEU A 98 -6.38 -7.31 -13.52
CA LEU A 98 -5.11 -7.99 -13.63
C LEU A 98 -5.27 -9.39 -14.23
N ASP A 99 -6.28 -10.15 -13.83
CA ASP A 99 -6.51 -11.52 -14.32
C ASP A 99 -6.76 -11.55 -15.83
N LEU A 100 -7.40 -10.51 -16.36
CA LEU A 100 -7.60 -10.35 -17.81
C LEU A 100 -6.30 -10.08 -18.58
N ILE A 101 -5.30 -9.44 -17.96
CA ILE A 101 -4.07 -9.00 -18.64
C ILE A 101 -2.93 -9.99 -18.39
N ASP A 102 -2.77 -10.39 -17.13
CA ASP A 102 -1.70 -11.19 -16.59
C ASP A 102 -2.19 -11.95 -15.33
N PRO A 103 -2.71 -13.19 -15.50
CA PRO A 103 -3.18 -14.02 -14.38
C PRO A 103 -2.12 -14.30 -13.32
N SER A 104 -0.83 -14.36 -13.68
CA SER A 104 0.26 -14.54 -12.72
C SER A 104 0.34 -13.33 -11.79
N LEU A 105 0.27 -12.13 -12.37
CA LEU A 105 0.25 -10.89 -11.60
C LEU A 105 -1.02 -10.77 -10.74
N ALA A 106 -2.17 -11.22 -11.23
CA ALA A 106 -3.41 -11.28 -10.46
C ALA A 106 -3.28 -12.17 -9.22
N ASN A 107 -2.65 -13.33 -9.36
CA ASN A 107 -2.37 -14.25 -8.24
C ASN A 107 -1.41 -13.64 -7.21
N VAL A 108 -0.32 -13.00 -7.66
CA VAL A 108 0.61 -12.28 -6.76
C VAL A 108 -0.12 -11.22 -5.96
N VAL A 109 -0.89 -10.38 -6.64
CA VAL A 109 -1.67 -9.31 -6.01
C VAL A 109 -2.73 -9.91 -5.09
N GLY A 110 -3.41 -10.98 -5.51
CA GLY A 110 -4.40 -11.72 -4.74
C GLY A 110 -3.83 -12.30 -3.45
N GLN A 111 -2.63 -12.88 -3.47
CA GLN A 111 -1.93 -13.39 -2.29
C GLN A 111 -1.55 -12.26 -1.34
N ILE A 112 -1.03 -11.15 -1.87
CA ILE A 112 -0.74 -9.96 -1.05
C ILE A 112 -2.04 -9.41 -0.44
N TYR A 113 -3.17 -9.39 -1.14
CA TYR A 113 -4.46 -9.01 -0.57
C TYR A 113 -5.06 -10.06 0.38
N ALA A 114 -4.73 -11.35 0.24
CA ALA A 114 -5.15 -12.39 1.17
C ALA A 114 -4.36 -12.28 2.49
N ALA A 115 -3.06 -12.01 2.42
CA ALA A 115 -2.23 -11.61 3.55
C ALA A 115 -2.74 -10.30 4.22
N LYS A 116 -3.52 -9.46 3.49
CA LYS A 116 -4.03 -8.17 3.98
C LYS A 116 -5.20 -8.21 4.96
N GLY A 117 -5.84 -9.35 5.21
CA GLY A 117 -6.72 -9.47 6.37
C GLY A 117 -5.99 -9.10 7.67
N SER A 118 -4.73 -9.55 7.78
CA SER A 118 -3.83 -9.26 8.90
C SER A 118 -3.21 -7.87 8.79
N PHE A 119 -2.81 -7.42 7.60
CA PHE A 119 -2.23 -6.08 7.39
C PHE A 119 -3.21 -4.94 7.74
N LEU A 120 -4.48 -5.07 7.41
CA LEU A 120 -5.48 -4.04 7.75
C LEU A 120 -5.97 -4.15 9.19
N SER A 121 -5.99 -5.35 9.78
CA SER A 121 -6.16 -5.52 11.23
C SER A 121 -5.00 -4.88 12.01
N LEU A 122 -3.77 -5.04 11.54
CA LEU A 122 -2.57 -4.36 12.06
C LEU A 122 -2.65 -2.84 11.87
N LEU A 123 -3.15 -2.37 10.73
CA LEU A 123 -3.26 -0.95 10.41
C LEU A 123 -4.48 -0.24 11.01
N SER A 124 -5.59 -0.95 11.28
CA SER A 124 -6.78 -0.41 11.94
C SER A 124 -6.58 -0.23 13.44
N ASN A 125 -5.61 -0.97 14.02
CA ASN A 125 -5.20 -0.85 15.43
C ASN A 125 -3.88 -0.06 15.60
N ALA A 126 -3.41 0.65 14.57
CA ALA A 126 -2.07 1.25 14.54
C ALA A 126 -1.91 2.57 15.31
N VAL A 127 -2.93 3.03 16.04
CA VAL A 127 -2.85 4.18 16.95
C VAL A 127 -3.77 3.92 18.14
N GLU A 128 -3.26 3.24 19.16
CA GLU A 128 -3.90 3.25 20.48
C GLU A 128 -3.35 4.44 21.26
N VAL A 129 -4.23 5.39 21.57
CA VAL A 129 -3.93 6.51 22.46
C VAL A 129 -3.86 5.97 23.88
N GLY A 130 -2.67 5.58 24.31
CA GLY A 130 -2.41 5.21 25.69
C GLY A 130 -2.41 6.45 26.58
N ASN A 131 -3.45 6.61 27.41
CA ASN A 131 -3.37 7.51 28.56
C ASN A 131 -2.59 6.80 29.66
N SER A 132 -1.25 6.85 29.61
CA SER A 132 -0.48 6.55 30.82
C SER A 132 -0.69 7.69 31.80
N PRO A 133 -1.23 7.45 33.01
CA PRO A 133 -1.59 8.52 33.96
C PRO A 133 -0.37 9.29 34.54
N ARG A 134 0.85 9.05 34.05
CA ARG A 134 2.09 9.74 34.49
C ARG A 134 3.11 10.07 33.40
N ASP A 135 2.96 9.59 32.15
CA ASP A 135 4.00 9.76 31.12
C ASP A 135 3.43 10.43 29.87
N ALA A 136 4.29 11.17 29.16
CA ALA A 136 3.97 12.00 28.00
C ALA A 136 3.03 11.32 26.98
N PRO A 137 2.17 12.09 26.26
CA PRO A 137 1.26 11.53 25.28
C PRO A 137 2.03 10.73 24.23
N SER A 138 1.57 9.51 23.96
CA SER A 138 2.25 8.55 23.10
C SER A 138 1.27 7.84 22.19
N VAL A 139 1.76 7.46 21.01
CA VAL A 139 1.01 6.73 19.99
C VAL A 139 1.74 5.41 19.72
N SER A 140 1.10 4.28 19.99
CA SER A 140 1.63 2.97 19.59
C SER A 140 1.40 2.77 18.09
N TYR A 141 2.42 2.36 17.35
CA TYR A 141 2.33 2.08 15.92
C TYR A 141 3.12 0.83 15.54
N PHE A 142 2.75 0.18 14.44
CA PHE A 142 3.52 -0.92 13.88
C PHE A 142 4.60 -0.39 12.94
N ALA A 143 5.85 -0.51 13.36
CA ALA A 143 7.02 -0.13 12.59
C ALA A 143 7.38 -1.26 11.62
N PRO A 144 7.50 -0.98 10.31
CA PRO A 144 7.93 -1.96 9.32
C PRO A 144 9.41 -2.30 9.54
N ASP A 145 9.75 -3.58 9.42
CA ASP A 145 11.13 -4.02 9.29
C ASP A 145 11.69 -3.49 7.94
N PRO A 146 12.89 -2.89 7.93
CA PRO A 146 13.52 -2.40 6.70
C PRO A 146 13.60 -3.45 5.58
N ARG A 147 13.67 -4.75 5.92
CA ARG A 147 13.67 -5.87 4.96
C ARG A 147 12.44 -5.90 4.05
N ILE A 148 11.31 -5.32 4.47
CA ILE A 148 10.12 -5.16 3.60
C ILE A 148 10.47 -4.31 2.36
N LEU A 149 11.37 -3.33 2.51
CA LEU A 149 11.85 -2.52 1.40
C LEU A 149 12.90 -3.23 0.54
N GLU A 150 13.31 -4.45 0.88
CA GLU A 150 14.30 -5.23 0.13
C GLU A 150 13.70 -6.40 -0.67
N ILE A 151 12.43 -6.75 -0.42
CA ILE A 151 11.71 -7.81 -1.16
C ILE A 151 11.84 -7.64 -2.68
N ASP A 152 12.33 -8.68 -3.34
CA ASP A 152 12.34 -8.81 -4.80
C ASP A 152 10.99 -9.34 -5.30
N MET A 153 10.20 -8.44 -5.89
CA MET A 153 8.88 -8.77 -6.42
C MET A 153 8.93 -9.75 -7.61
N LYS A 154 10.05 -9.86 -8.33
CA LYS A 154 10.21 -10.83 -9.42
C LYS A 154 10.38 -12.24 -8.88
N SER A 155 11.25 -12.41 -7.89
CA SER A 155 11.40 -13.69 -7.18
C SER A 155 10.11 -14.09 -6.47
N TYR A 156 9.38 -13.11 -5.89
CA TYR A 156 8.06 -13.35 -5.32
C TYR A 156 7.07 -13.88 -6.35
N GLU A 157 7.01 -13.28 -7.54
CA GLU A 157 6.14 -13.76 -8.62
C GLU A 157 6.50 -15.18 -9.07
N GLN A 158 7.78 -15.44 -9.33
CA GLN A 158 8.25 -16.78 -9.73
C GLN A 158 7.85 -17.83 -8.70
N TRP A 159 8.05 -17.51 -7.43
CA TRP A 159 7.67 -18.38 -6.34
C TRP A 159 6.15 -18.63 -6.28
N VAL A 160 5.32 -17.58 -6.43
CA VAL A 160 3.86 -17.75 -6.49
C VAL A 160 3.45 -18.61 -7.68
N ALA A 161 4.08 -18.43 -8.84
CA ALA A 161 3.85 -19.24 -10.03
C ALA A 161 4.20 -20.71 -9.78
N ASP A 162 5.37 -20.98 -9.20
CA ASP A 162 5.84 -22.33 -8.87
C ASP A 162 4.94 -23.01 -7.84
N CYS A 163 4.52 -22.31 -6.79
CA CYS A 163 3.56 -22.82 -5.81
C CYS A 163 2.18 -23.06 -6.41
N SER A 164 1.69 -22.20 -7.30
CA SER A 164 0.41 -22.42 -7.98
C SER A 164 0.43 -23.61 -8.95
N ALA A 165 1.61 -23.93 -9.49
CA ALA A 165 1.84 -25.10 -10.35
C ALA A 165 2.03 -26.40 -9.53
N THR A 166 2.75 -26.34 -8.40
CA THR A 166 3.08 -27.49 -7.55
C THR A 166 2.01 -27.83 -6.51
N ALA A 167 1.18 -26.88 -6.08
CA ALA A 167 0.04 -27.12 -5.19
C ALA A 167 -1.06 -28.00 -5.83
N ARG A 168 -0.95 -28.30 -7.13
CA ARG A 168 -1.76 -29.34 -7.79
C ARG A 168 -1.24 -30.76 -7.60
N HIS A 169 -0.03 -30.95 -7.07
CA HIS A 169 0.57 -32.28 -7.00
C HIS A 169 1.10 -32.74 -5.63
N GLU A 170 1.68 -31.92 -4.76
CA GLU A 170 2.23 -32.45 -3.50
C GLU A 170 2.07 -31.47 -2.33
N GLN A 171 1.34 -31.91 -1.31
CA GLN A 171 0.88 -31.09 -0.19
C GLN A 171 1.92 -30.86 0.93
N ASN A 172 3.16 -31.38 0.85
CA ASN A 172 3.98 -31.51 2.07
C ASN A 172 5.47 -31.11 2.05
N GLU A 173 6.09 -30.67 0.95
CA GLU A 173 7.55 -30.38 0.96
C GLU A 173 7.95 -29.15 0.12
N LEU A 174 7.23 -28.04 0.24
CA LEU A 174 7.72 -26.76 -0.30
C LEU A 174 8.65 -26.12 0.75
N GLU A 175 9.95 -26.06 0.45
CA GLU A 175 10.89 -25.20 1.19
C GLU A 175 10.66 -23.73 0.78
N TRP A 176 10.41 -22.87 1.77
CA TRP A 176 9.97 -21.48 1.56
C TRP A 176 11.19 -20.54 1.47
N PRO A 177 11.29 -19.67 0.44
CA PRO A 177 12.43 -18.76 0.32
C PRO A 177 12.32 -17.59 1.30
N GLN A 178 13.40 -17.26 2.02
CA GLN A 178 13.49 -16.12 2.95
C GLN A 178 13.31 -14.74 2.28
N SER A 179 13.31 -14.68 0.95
CA SER A 179 13.13 -13.46 0.15
C SER A 179 11.66 -13.18 -0.21
N VAL A 180 10.72 -14.00 0.28
CA VAL A 180 9.31 -14.00 -0.11
C VAL A 180 8.45 -13.77 1.13
N LEU A 181 7.56 -12.77 1.08
CA LEU A 181 6.65 -12.47 2.19
C LEU A 181 5.68 -13.63 2.46
N TRP A 182 5.86 -14.33 3.58
CA TRP A 182 4.91 -15.32 4.09
C TRP A 182 3.83 -14.69 4.98
N TYR A 183 2.66 -15.33 5.06
CA TYR A 183 1.55 -14.94 5.94
C TYR A 183 1.97 -14.82 7.43
N GLY A 184 2.89 -15.67 7.90
CA GLY A 184 3.42 -15.62 9.28
C GLY A 184 4.58 -14.63 9.48
N GLU A 185 5.44 -14.44 8.47
CA GLU A 185 6.50 -13.43 8.53
C GLU A 185 5.99 -11.99 8.40
N PHE A 186 4.74 -11.78 7.97
CA PHE A 186 4.11 -10.46 8.07
C PHE A 186 3.95 -9.99 9.52
N GLU A 187 3.74 -10.91 10.47
CA GLU A 187 3.68 -10.56 11.90
C GLU A 187 5.10 -10.33 12.47
N GLU A 188 6.13 -10.95 11.89
CA GLU A 188 7.54 -10.72 12.25
C GLU A 188 8.15 -9.49 11.55
N GLY A 189 7.62 -9.10 10.39
CA GLY A 189 8.04 -7.97 9.58
C GLY A 189 7.52 -6.62 10.10
N PHE A 190 6.69 -6.63 11.14
CA PHE A 190 6.24 -5.42 11.82
C PHE A 190 6.41 -5.60 13.32
N HIS A 191 7.11 -4.66 13.97
CA HIS A 191 7.23 -4.66 15.42
C HIS A 191 6.42 -3.51 16.02
N SER A 192 5.83 -3.76 17.19
CA SER A 192 5.18 -2.71 17.95
C SER A 192 6.22 -1.70 18.42
N SER A 193 6.01 -0.44 18.09
CA SER A 193 6.85 0.69 18.47
C SER A 193 5.98 1.81 19.03
N GLN A 194 6.60 2.76 19.73
CA GLN A 194 5.90 3.85 20.38
C GLN A 194 6.47 5.18 19.88
N LEU A 195 5.57 6.03 19.39
CA LEU A 195 5.84 7.41 19.05
C LEU A 195 5.56 8.28 20.28
N LEU A 196 6.61 8.86 20.85
CA LEU A 196 6.48 9.83 21.93
C LEU A 196 6.27 11.22 21.33
N LEU A 197 5.07 11.81 21.53
CA LEU A 197 4.68 13.05 20.84
C LEU A 197 5.46 14.30 21.32
N THR A 198 6.21 14.17 22.41
CA THR A 198 7.04 15.25 23.00
C THR A 198 8.54 15.04 22.77
N ASP A 199 8.94 13.87 22.23
CA ASP A 199 10.33 13.57 21.98
C ASP A 199 10.67 13.82 20.50
N SER A 200 11.58 14.76 20.27
CA SER A 200 12.02 15.12 18.92
C SER A 200 12.73 13.94 18.24
N ALA A 201 13.44 13.07 18.97
CA ALA A 201 14.12 11.92 18.37
C ALA A 201 13.11 10.86 17.89
N SER A 202 12.10 10.54 18.71
CA SER A 202 10.99 9.66 18.33
C SER A 202 10.23 10.17 17.10
N LEU A 203 9.92 11.48 17.05
CA LEU A 203 9.29 12.13 15.91
C LEU A 203 10.15 12.07 14.63
N ASP A 204 11.46 12.30 14.77
CA ASP A 204 12.42 12.27 13.65
C ASP A 204 12.57 10.86 13.06
N ASN A 205 12.62 9.84 13.92
CA ASN A 205 12.69 8.45 13.50
C ASN A 205 11.42 8.05 12.71
N PHE A 206 10.24 8.36 13.25
CA PHE A 206 8.99 8.07 12.56
C PHE A 206 8.85 8.85 11.25
N ARG A 207 9.30 10.12 11.22
CA ARG A 207 9.35 10.91 9.97
C ARG A 207 10.25 10.24 8.93
N THR A 208 11.42 9.76 9.33
CA THR A 208 12.36 9.10 8.41
C THR A 208 11.75 7.86 7.77
N ILE A 209 11.08 7.01 8.56
CA ILE A 209 10.33 5.85 8.04
C ILE A 209 9.30 6.28 6.98
N LEU A 210 8.52 7.33 7.27
CA LEU A 210 7.49 7.84 6.35
C LEU A 210 8.07 8.45 5.08
N VAL A 211 9.23 9.11 5.16
CA VAL A 211 9.95 9.66 4.00
C VAL A 211 10.47 8.54 3.10
N ASP A 212 11.13 7.54 3.68
CA ASP A 212 11.68 6.41 2.93
C ASP A 212 10.57 5.64 2.21
N HIS A 213 9.50 5.32 2.93
CA HIS A 213 8.34 4.65 2.37
C HIS A 213 7.57 5.53 1.36
N GLY A 214 7.54 6.84 1.60
CA GLY A 214 6.89 7.82 0.72
C GLY A 214 7.57 7.91 -0.65
N SER A 215 8.89 7.83 -0.71
CA SER A 215 9.63 7.86 -1.98
C SER A 215 9.22 6.74 -2.95
N LEU A 216 9.00 5.53 -2.42
CA LEU A 216 8.51 4.38 -3.18
C LEU A 216 7.07 4.57 -3.65
N LEU A 217 6.23 5.17 -2.80
CA LEU A 217 4.85 5.47 -3.15
C LEU A 217 4.77 6.51 -4.28
N SER A 218 5.56 7.58 -4.21
CA SER A 218 5.64 8.59 -5.28
C SER A 218 6.12 7.96 -6.59
N ALA A 219 7.19 7.16 -6.54
CA ALA A 219 7.69 6.45 -7.73
C ALA A 219 6.60 5.55 -8.35
N ALA A 220 5.87 4.81 -7.51
CA ALA A 220 4.79 3.95 -7.95
C ALA A 220 3.61 4.72 -8.55
N ARG A 221 3.23 5.86 -7.94
CA ARG A 221 2.18 6.73 -8.47
C ARG A 221 2.54 7.25 -9.86
N GLU A 222 3.77 7.75 -10.03
CA GLU A 222 4.26 8.25 -11.32
C GLU A 222 4.27 7.13 -12.36
N LYS A 223 4.71 5.93 -11.99
CA LYS A 223 4.73 4.78 -12.89
C LYS A 223 3.33 4.30 -13.27
N MET A 224 2.39 4.33 -12.32
CA MET A 224 1.00 4.01 -12.58
C MET A 224 0.37 5.03 -13.54
N ARG A 225 0.70 6.32 -13.38
CA ARG A 225 0.27 7.37 -14.33
C ARG A 225 0.82 7.13 -15.74
N GLU A 226 2.10 6.78 -15.85
CA GLU A 226 2.74 6.40 -17.13
C GLU A 226 2.01 5.22 -17.78
N PHE A 227 1.76 4.15 -17.01
CA PHE A 227 1.00 2.99 -17.47
C PHE A 227 -0.39 3.37 -17.97
N ILE A 228 -1.17 4.12 -17.19
CA ILE A 228 -2.53 4.52 -17.56
C ILE A 228 -2.51 5.33 -18.87
N ALA A 229 -1.62 6.32 -18.97
CA ALA A 229 -1.48 7.17 -20.15
C ALA A 229 -1.02 6.39 -21.39
N ALA A 230 -0.18 5.37 -21.22
CA ALA A 230 0.32 4.55 -22.32
C ALA A 230 -0.70 3.53 -22.84
N LYS A 231 -1.64 3.09 -21.99
CA LYS A 231 -2.53 1.96 -22.30
C LYS A 231 -3.99 2.33 -22.53
N PHE A 232 -4.45 3.46 -22.02
CA PHE A 232 -5.83 3.92 -22.14
C PHE A 232 -5.91 5.26 -22.88
N SER A 233 -6.98 5.46 -23.64
CA SER A 233 -7.21 6.73 -24.33
C SER A 233 -7.72 7.79 -23.36
N THR A 234 -7.57 9.07 -23.70
CA THR A 234 -8.16 10.17 -22.92
C THR A 234 -9.68 10.04 -22.80
N GLU A 235 -10.35 9.50 -23.82
CA GLU A 235 -11.80 9.24 -23.78
C GLU A 235 -12.16 8.16 -22.76
N ASP A 236 -11.38 7.06 -22.72
CA ASP A 236 -11.56 6.00 -21.73
C ASP A 236 -11.43 6.57 -20.30
N ILE A 237 -10.39 7.39 -20.07
CA ILE A 237 -10.12 8.02 -18.77
C ILE A 237 -11.25 8.98 -18.40
N LEU A 238 -11.65 9.89 -19.30
CA LEU A 238 -12.73 10.85 -19.03
C LEU A 238 -14.07 10.16 -18.79
N TYR A 239 -14.34 9.05 -19.47
CA TYR A 239 -15.54 8.25 -19.28
C TYR A 239 -15.60 7.68 -17.86
N VAL A 240 -14.52 7.04 -17.39
CA VAL A 240 -14.48 6.46 -16.04
C VAL A 240 -14.42 7.53 -14.95
N SER A 241 -13.74 8.66 -15.20
CA SER A 241 -13.66 9.80 -14.27
C SER A 241 -14.97 10.54 -14.04
N ARG A 242 -15.97 10.40 -14.92
CA ARG A 242 -17.32 10.96 -14.70
C ARG A 242 -18.18 10.09 -13.78
N GLY A 243 -17.90 8.80 -13.70
CA GLY A 243 -18.65 7.85 -12.89
C GLY A 243 -18.10 7.62 -11.47
N MET A 244 -16.93 8.17 -11.15
CA MET A 244 -16.34 8.08 -9.82
C MET A 244 -16.94 9.16 -8.90
N PRO A 245 -17.46 8.80 -7.70
CA PRO A 245 -17.95 9.77 -6.74
C PRO A 245 -16.80 10.70 -6.33
N ARG A 246 -16.91 11.99 -6.68
CA ARG A 246 -15.86 12.99 -6.41
C ARG A 246 -15.78 13.40 -4.94
N ASP A 247 -16.84 13.16 -4.18
CA ASP A 247 -16.99 13.61 -2.79
C ASP A 247 -16.53 12.56 -1.76
N GLU A 248 -15.99 11.41 -2.21
CA GLU A 248 -15.44 10.33 -1.36
C GLU A 248 -13.91 10.22 -1.41
N PHE A 249 -13.22 11.20 -2.02
CA PHE A 249 -11.75 11.26 -2.12
C PHE A 249 -11.17 12.45 -1.35
#